data_AF-A0A813ZE09-F1
#
_entry.id   AF-A0A813ZE09-F1
#
_cell.length_a   1.000
_cell.length_b   1.000
_cell.length_c   1.000
_cell.angle_alpha   90.00
_cell.angle_beta   90.00
_cell.angle_gamma   90.00
#
_symmetry.space_group_name_H-M   'P 1'
#
loop_
_entity.id
_entity.type
_entity.pdbx_description
1 polymer ?
#
loop_
_entity_poly.entity_id
_entity_poly.type
_entity_poly.pdbx_seq_one_letter_code
_entity_poly.pdbx_strand_id
1 'polypeptide(L)'
;MDDQFQKWQKTMFTSYQNQAALFNRLKNEMIGLYAKINTQEQIIISLNRERFLLAKENASLKLKLSQSRTFSEENNEDIEQLETHQMIKDMEKMSISNEKLLIAQMSLLMDDDCNTQMAIEYCTHKLKNSENYQIKAKKITVDSATTALYQSSLGSLHNGSQKNETLVFYYGHHDHLDIIANAGFTNEDFLYGSFGKGLYFHSTIKNLQEQKIQKILLCKVALGRIELISKSKIKSTITLKRNTEYDSVKIFDMEMTDDNDDDDEIVIFDSHLALPLFIITFE
;
A
#
# COMPACT_ATOMS: atom_id res chain seq x y z
N MET A 1 45.73 57.69 -4.08
CA MET A 1 44.85 56.71 -3.39
C MET A 1 43.60 56.42 -4.20
N ASP A 2 43.01 57.41 -4.87
CA ASP A 2 41.76 57.25 -5.62
C ASP A 2 41.83 56.20 -6.75
N ASP A 3 42.93 56.13 -7.50
CA ASP A 3 43.08 55.13 -8.59
C ASP A 3 43.03 53.68 -8.08
N GLN A 4 43.61 53.42 -6.90
CA GLN A 4 43.58 52.07 -6.30
C GLN A 4 42.17 51.70 -5.85
N PHE A 5 41.43 52.66 -5.30
CA PHE A 5 40.05 52.46 -4.90
C PHE A 5 39.14 52.21 -6.11
N GLN A 6 39.27 52.99 -7.18
CA GLN A 6 38.51 52.76 -8.42
C GLN A 6 38.83 51.40 -9.06
N LYS A 7 40.10 51.00 -9.06
CA LYS A 7 40.51 49.67 -9.53
C LYS A 7 39.86 48.56 -8.70
N TRP A 8 39.87 48.69 -7.38
CA TRP A 8 39.23 47.73 -6.47
C TRP A 8 37.72 47.64 -6.72
N GLN A 9 37.02 48.79 -6.85
CA GLN A 9 35.59 48.81 -7.16
C GLN A 9 35.28 48.08 -8.47
N LYS A 10 36.06 48.33 -9.53
CA LYS A 10 35.90 47.65 -10.82
C LYS A 10 36.10 46.14 -10.69
N THR A 11 37.14 45.70 -9.96
CA THR A 11 37.40 44.27 -9.72
C THR A 11 36.28 43.60 -8.92
N MET A 12 35.76 44.27 -7.89
CA MET A 12 34.62 43.75 -7.12
C MET A 12 33.37 43.65 -7.98
N PHE A 13 33.06 44.69 -8.75
CA PHE A 13 31.91 44.68 -9.65
C PHE A 13 31.99 43.56 -10.70
N THR A 14 33.16 43.37 -11.33
CA THR A 14 33.38 42.25 -12.26
C THR A 14 33.24 40.89 -11.56
N SER A 15 33.75 40.75 -10.33
CA SER A 15 33.59 39.53 -9.55
C SER A 15 32.11 39.21 -9.27
N TYR A 16 31.32 40.21 -8.88
CA TYR A 16 29.88 40.04 -8.66
C TYR A 16 29.13 39.68 -9.94
N GLN A 17 29.45 40.32 -11.07
CA GLN A 17 28.85 39.99 -12.36
C GLN A 17 29.15 38.54 -12.76
N ASN A 18 30.39 38.08 -12.54
CA ASN A 18 30.78 36.69 -12.81
C ASN A 18 30.04 35.71 -11.89
N GLN A 19 29.89 36.03 -10.61
CA GLN A 19 29.11 35.20 -9.67
C GLN A 19 27.64 35.12 -10.07
N ALA A 20 27.02 36.23 -10.44
CA ALA A 20 25.63 36.26 -10.92
C ALA A 20 25.45 35.44 -12.21
N ALA A 21 26.42 35.50 -13.13
CA ALA A 21 26.40 34.69 -14.35
C ALA A 21 26.49 33.17 -14.04
N LEU A 22 27.37 32.78 -13.11
CA LEU A 22 27.47 31.38 -12.66
C LEU A 22 26.19 30.89 -11.98
N PHE A 23 25.59 31.71 -11.12
CA PHE A 23 24.33 31.37 -10.45
C PHE A 23 23.20 31.16 -11.45
N ASN A 24 23.07 32.05 -12.44
CA ASN A 24 22.07 31.91 -13.50
C ASN A 24 22.29 30.66 -14.35
N ARG A 25 23.55 30.30 -14.64
CA ARG A 25 23.87 29.05 -15.34
C ARG A 25 23.44 27.84 -14.52
N LEU A 26 23.78 27.80 -13.24
CA LEU A 26 23.41 26.69 -12.35
C LEU A 26 21.89 26.57 -12.21
N LYS A 27 21.18 27.71 -12.10
CA LYS A 27 19.71 27.74 -12.09
C LYS A 27 19.12 27.13 -13.37
N ASN A 28 19.65 27.47 -14.53
CA ASN A 28 19.18 26.93 -15.81
C ASN A 28 19.49 25.44 -15.96
N GLU A 29 20.67 25.00 -15.51
CA GLU A 29 21.02 23.57 -15.48
C GLU A 29 20.08 22.78 -14.56
N MET A 30 19.74 23.32 -13.38
CA MET A 30 18.78 22.72 -12.46
C MET A 30 17.38 22.62 -13.08
N ILE A 31 16.87 23.66 -13.73
CA ILE A 31 15.59 23.62 -14.47
C ILE A 31 15.62 22.54 -15.55
N GLY A 32 16.73 22.44 -16.29
CA GLY A 32 16.93 21.41 -17.31
C GLY A 32 16.92 19.99 -16.75
N LEU A 33 17.52 19.78 -15.57
CA LEU A 33 17.49 18.50 -14.87
C LEU A 33 16.09 18.14 -14.39
N TYR A 34 15.34 19.10 -13.83
CA TYR A 34 13.94 18.88 -13.44
C TYR A 34 13.06 18.46 -14.63
N ALA A 35 13.20 19.12 -15.78
CA ALA A 35 12.46 18.75 -16.98
C ALA A 35 12.81 17.34 -17.47
N LYS A 36 14.09 16.94 -17.39
CA LYS A 36 14.54 15.58 -17.72
C LYS A 36 13.96 14.53 -16.77
N ILE A 37 13.98 14.78 -15.46
CA ILE A 37 13.41 13.89 -14.45
C ILE A 37 11.92 13.69 -14.71
N ASN A 38 11.16 14.77 -14.90
CA ASN A 38 9.73 14.67 -15.20
C ASN A 38 9.47 13.85 -16.48
N THR A 39 10.27 14.08 -17.54
CA THR A 39 10.15 13.28 -18.77
C THR A 39 10.43 11.79 -18.53
N GLN A 40 11.45 11.47 -17.73
CA GLN A 40 11.77 10.09 -17.36
C GLN A 40 10.66 9.45 -16.51
N GLU A 41 10.06 10.18 -15.58
CA GLU A 41 8.92 9.71 -14.78
C GLU A 41 7.72 9.38 -15.68
N GLN A 42 7.40 10.23 -16.65
CA GLN A 42 6.33 9.97 -17.62
C GLN A 42 6.61 8.70 -18.46
N ILE A 43 7.86 8.49 -18.88
CA ILE A 43 8.26 7.27 -19.59
C ILE A 43 8.10 6.04 -18.69
N ILE A 44 8.52 6.11 -17.43
CA ILE A 44 8.37 5.02 -16.46
C ILE A 44 6.88 4.68 -16.26
N ILE A 45 6.02 5.69 -16.11
CA ILE A 45 4.57 5.49 -15.99
C ILE A 45 4.02 4.78 -17.24
N SER A 46 4.40 5.24 -18.44
CA SER A 46 3.98 4.63 -19.70
C SER A 46 4.43 3.17 -19.83
N LEU A 47 5.70 2.88 -19.53
CA LEU A 47 6.25 1.52 -19.58
C LEU A 47 5.60 0.60 -18.55
N ASN A 48 5.30 1.09 -17.35
CA ASN A 48 4.59 0.31 -16.34
C ASN A 48 3.17 -0.04 -16.80
N ARG A 49 2.48 0.90 -17.45
CA ARG A 49 1.15 0.66 -18.03
C ARG A 49 1.21 -0.38 -19.15
N GLU A 50 2.19 -0.29 -20.05
CA GLU A 50 2.39 -1.26 -21.12
C GLU A 50 2.74 -2.65 -20.55
N ARG A 51 3.63 -2.72 -19.56
CA ARG A 51 3.98 -3.96 -18.87
C ARG A 51 2.76 -4.61 -18.24
N PHE A 52 1.86 -3.83 -17.65
CA PHE A 52 0.61 -4.32 -17.08
C PHE A 52 -0.33 -4.90 -18.16
N LEU A 53 -0.49 -4.21 -19.29
CA LEU A 53 -1.30 -4.71 -20.41
C LEU A 53 -0.73 -6.02 -20.99
N LEU A 54 0.60 -6.08 -21.19
CA LEU A 54 1.27 -7.30 -21.66
C LEU A 54 1.14 -8.45 -20.66
N ALA A 55 1.21 -8.18 -19.35
CA ALA A 55 0.99 -9.20 -18.32
C ALA A 55 -0.44 -9.76 -18.39
N LYS A 56 -1.43 -8.89 -18.58
CA LYS A 56 -2.84 -9.28 -18.76
C LYS A 56 -3.05 -10.10 -20.03
N GLU A 57 -2.46 -9.70 -21.14
CA GLU A 57 -2.52 -10.44 -22.41
C GLU A 57 -1.86 -11.82 -22.28
N ASN A 58 -0.67 -11.89 -21.67
CA ASN A 58 0.02 -13.15 -21.41
C ASN A 58 -0.81 -14.10 -20.55
N ALA A 59 -1.47 -13.59 -19.50
CA ALA A 59 -2.36 -14.39 -18.67
C ALA A 59 -3.54 -14.95 -19.49
N SER A 60 -4.15 -14.12 -20.36
CA SER A 60 -5.23 -14.56 -21.25
C SER A 60 -4.76 -15.63 -22.25
N LEU A 61 -3.58 -15.46 -22.85
CA LEU A 61 -3.01 -16.43 -23.78
C LEU A 61 -2.68 -17.76 -23.09
N LYS A 62 -2.11 -17.71 -21.88
CA LYS A 62 -1.86 -18.92 -21.06
C LYS A 62 -3.16 -19.67 -20.78
N LEU A 63 -4.22 -18.96 -20.39
CA LEU A 63 -5.53 -19.58 -20.15
C LEU A 63 -6.10 -20.25 -21.41
N LYS A 64 -5.99 -19.60 -22.59
CA LYS A 64 -6.41 -20.19 -23.87
C LYS A 64 -5.58 -21.42 -24.26
N LEU A 65 -4.28 -21.42 -23.96
CA LEU A 65 -3.39 -22.57 -24.19
C LEU A 65 -3.76 -23.74 -23.29
N SER A 66 -4.02 -23.50 -22.00
CA SER A 66 -4.47 -24.52 -21.06
C SER A 66 -5.80 -25.14 -21.49
N GLN A 67 -6.78 -24.31 -21.89
CA GLN A 67 -8.06 -24.81 -22.44
C GLN A 67 -7.87 -25.67 -23.69
N SER A 68 -6.90 -25.34 -24.55
CA SER A 68 -6.63 -26.11 -25.76
C SER A 68 -5.93 -27.45 -25.46
N ARG A 69 -5.10 -27.51 -24.41
CA ARG A 69 -4.45 -28.74 -23.93
C ARG A 69 -5.42 -29.71 -23.26
N THR A 70 -6.37 -29.22 -22.47
CA THR A 70 -7.42 -30.06 -21.87
C THR A 70 -8.32 -30.74 -22.91
N PHE A 71 -8.33 -30.26 -24.15
CA PHE A 71 -9.03 -30.93 -25.26
C PHE A 71 -8.18 -32.01 -25.98
N SER A 72 -6.89 -32.15 -25.66
CA SER A 72 -5.96 -33.03 -26.39
C SER A 72 -5.34 -34.16 -25.56
N GLU A 73 -5.50 -34.17 -24.23
CA GLU A 73 -4.88 -35.18 -23.37
C GLU A 73 -5.89 -35.82 -22.40
N GLU A 74 -6.77 -36.68 -22.92
CA GLU A 74 -7.28 -37.82 -22.15
C GLU A 74 -6.14 -38.84 -22.06
N ASN A 75 -5.30 -38.78 -21.01
CA ASN A 75 -4.44 -39.85 -20.45
C ASN A 75 -3.13 -39.27 -19.85
N ASN A 76 -3.13 -38.78 -18.60
CA ASN A 76 -2.03 -38.90 -17.62
C ASN A 76 -2.28 -38.00 -16.38
N GLU A 77 -2.95 -38.54 -15.37
CA GLU A 77 -3.42 -37.81 -14.18
C GLU A 77 -2.31 -37.38 -13.19
N ASP A 78 -1.11 -37.96 -13.26
CA ASP A 78 -0.09 -37.76 -12.22
C ASP A 78 0.91 -36.62 -12.50
N ILE A 79 0.97 -36.08 -13.73
CA ILE A 79 1.89 -34.97 -14.09
C ILE A 79 1.19 -33.60 -13.93
N GLU A 80 -0.13 -33.53 -14.09
CA GLU A 80 -0.91 -32.28 -14.00
C GLU A 80 -0.89 -31.65 -12.60
N GLN A 81 -0.82 -32.46 -11.53
CA GLN A 81 -0.90 -31.94 -10.15
C GLN A 81 0.35 -31.14 -9.74
N LEU A 82 1.52 -31.46 -10.30
CA LEU A 82 2.77 -30.78 -9.97
C LEU A 82 2.92 -29.44 -10.73
N GLU A 83 2.49 -29.39 -11.99
CA GLU A 83 2.52 -28.15 -12.80
C GLU A 83 1.48 -27.13 -12.31
N THR A 84 0.29 -27.57 -11.90
CA THR A 84 -0.75 -26.70 -11.34
C THR A 84 -0.31 -26.06 -10.03
N HIS A 85 0.30 -26.81 -9.12
CA HIS A 85 0.84 -26.26 -7.86
C HIS A 85 1.92 -25.20 -8.08
N GLN A 86 2.83 -25.41 -9.04
CA GLN A 86 3.85 -24.43 -9.35
C GLN A 86 3.26 -23.15 -9.97
N MET A 87 2.22 -23.29 -10.80
CA MET A 87 1.53 -22.14 -11.40
C MET A 87 0.76 -21.30 -10.37
N ILE A 88 0.10 -21.94 -9.40
CA ILE A 88 -0.57 -21.27 -8.26
C ILE A 88 0.45 -20.44 -7.48
N LYS A 89 1.60 -21.04 -7.14
CA LYS A 89 2.67 -20.37 -6.39
C LYS A 89 3.26 -19.16 -7.13
N ASP A 90 3.40 -19.25 -8.46
CA ASP A 90 3.88 -18.15 -9.29
C ASP A 90 2.82 -17.03 -9.42
N MET A 91 1.53 -17.38 -9.47
CA MET A 91 0.42 -16.42 -9.44
C MET A 91 0.33 -15.68 -8.10
N GLU A 92 0.45 -16.38 -6.97
CA GLU A 92 0.50 -15.77 -5.63
C GLU A 92 1.65 -14.78 -5.52
N LYS A 93 2.83 -15.15 -6.04
CA LYS A 93 4.01 -14.28 -6.05
C LYS A 93 3.80 -13.01 -6.90
N MET A 94 3.13 -13.12 -8.05
CA MET A 94 2.76 -11.95 -8.86
C MET A 94 1.72 -11.06 -8.16
N SER A 95 0.73 -11.67 -7.49
CA SER A 95 -0.30 -10.94 -6.72
C SER A 95 0.34 -10.07 -5.62
N ILE A 96 1.25 -10.67 -4.83
CA ILE A 96 2.02 -9.96 -3.79
C ILE A 96 2.86 -8.82 -4.40
N SER A 97 3.48 -9.05 -5.57
CA SER A 97 4.27 -8.02 -6.23
C SER A 97 3.43 -6.83 -6.73
N ASN A 98 2.20 -7.09 -7.17
CA ASN A 98 1.29 -6.05 -7.64
C ASN A 98 0.77 -5.20 -6.48
N GLU A 99 0.44 -5.82 -5.34
CA GLU A 99 0.00 -5.09 -4.15
C GLU A 99 1.11 -4.18 -3.59
N LYS A 100 2.36 -4.65 -3.57
CA LYS A 100 3.51 -3.82 -3.19
C LYS A 100 3.72 -2.63 -4.14
N LEU A 101 3.51 -2.85 -5.44
CA LEU A 101 3.60 -1.78 -6.44
C LEU A 101 2.48 -0.75 -6.24
N LEU A 102 1.26 -1.21 -5.96
CA LEU A 102 0.11 -0.35 -5.67
C LEU A 102 0.36 0.51 -4.42
N ILE A 103 0.87 -0.08 -3.34
CA ILE A 103 1.27 0.64 -2.12
C ILE A 103 2.29 1.73 -2.44
N ALA A 104 3.32 1.39 -3.22
CA ALA A 104 4.34 2.34 -3.62
C ALA A 104 3.75 3.49 -4.44
N GLN A 105 2.85 3.19 -5.40
CA GLN A 105 2.19 4.19 -6.23
C GLN A 105 1.30 5.13 -5.42
N MET A 106 0.43 4.58 -4.55
CA MET A 106 -0.45 5.37 -3.68
C MET A 106 0.34 6.21 -2.66
N SER A 107 1.56 5.79 -2.30
CA SER A 107 2.45 6.54 -1.40
C SER A 107 3.29 7.61 -2.11
N LEU A 108 3.64 7.44 -3.39
CA LEU A 108 4.61 8.27 -4.12
C LEU A 108 3.98 9.31 -5.05
N LEU A 109 2.74 9.11 -5.51
CA LEU A 109 2.15 10.00 -6.51
C LEU A 109 1.66 11.31 -5.87
N MET A 110 2.14 12.43 -6.42
CA MET A 110 1.84 13.80 -6.00
C MET A 110 0.46 14.30 -6.47
N ASP A 111 -0.22 13.58 -7.37
CA ASP A 111 -1.52 13.98 -7.91
C ASP A 111 -2.66 13.36 -7.08
N ASP A 112 -3.43 14.21 -6.40
CA ASP A 112 -4.48 13.80 -5.47
C ASP A 112 -5.65 13.10 -6.18
N ASP A 113 -5.93 13.46 -7.44
CA ASP A 113 -7.04 12.89 -8.21
C ASP A 113 -6.76 11.45 -8.66
N CYS A 114 -5.55 11.18 -9.16
CA CYS A 114 -5.14 9.84 -9.60
C CYS A 114 -5.13 8.83 -8.44
N ASN A 115 -4.63 9.27 -7.28
CA ASN A 115 -4.61 8.48 -6.06
C ASN A 115 -6.01 8.12 -5.57
N THR A 116 -6.94 9.07 -5.66
CA THR A 116 -8.34 8.88 -5.24
C THR A 116 -9.04 7.84 -6.12
N GLN A 117 -8.86 7.92 -7.44
CA GLN A 117 -9.42 6.95 -8.38
C GLN A 117 -8.85 5.53 -8.14
N MET A 118 -7.55 5.42 -7.91
CA MET A 118 -6.89 4.16 -7.60
C MET A 118 -7.41 3.54 -6.28
N ALA A 119 -7.65 4.37 -5.26
CA ALA A 119 -8.27 3.92 -4.02
C ALA A 119 -9.69 3.39 -4.27
N ILE A 120 -10.51 4.09 -5.07
CA ILE A 120 -11.86 3.64 -5.43
C ILE A 120 -11.82 2.28 -6.15
N GLU A 121 -10.93 2.11 -7.13
CA GLU A 121 -10.76 0.85 -7.86
C GLU A 121 -10.33 -0.29 -6.94
N TYR A 122 -9.38 -0.04 -6.04
CA TYR A 122 -8.96 -1.01 -5.03
C TYR A 122 -10.14 -1.41 -4.11
N CYS A 123 -10.92 -0.43 -3.63
CA CYS A 123 -12.09 -0.70 -2.80
C CYS A 123 -13.15 -1.49 -3.56
N THR A 124 -13.43 -1.12 -4.80
CA THR A 124 -14.40 -1.80 -5.67
C THR A 124 -14.01 -3.27 -5.87
N HIS A 125 -12.71 -3.55 -6.07
CA HIS A 125 -12.20 -4.90 -6.20
C HIS A 125 -12.30 -5.70 -4.88
N LYS A 126 -12.12 -5.04 -3.73
CA LYS A 126 -12.17 -5.68 -2.40
C LYS A 126 -13.57 -5.75 -1.79
N LEU A 127 -14.54 -5.06 -2.38
CA LEU A 127 -15.93 -5.05 -1.96
C LEU A 127 -16.71 -6.16 -2.67
N LYS A 128 -17.30 -7.06 -1.89
CA LYS A 128 -18.21 -8.07 -2.44
C LYS A 128 -19.55 -7.42 -2.76
N ASN A 129 -20.08 -7.66 -3.96
CA ASN A 129 -21.33 -7.08 -4.46
C ASN A 129 -21.27 -5.55 -4.61
N SER A 130 -20.28 -5.05 -5.34
CA SER A 130 -20.08 -3.61 -5.56
C SER A 130 -21.16 -2.93 -6.40
N GLU A 131 -22.03 -3.67 -7.08
CA GLU A 131 -23.01 -3.13 -8.03
C GLU A 131 -24.03 -2.15 -7.43
N ASN A 132 -24.16 -2.10 -6.10
CA ASN A 132 -25.19 -1.30 -5.41
C ASN A 132 -24.66 -0.08 -4.64
N TYR A 133 -23.37 0.24 -4.71
CA TYR A 133 -22.80 1.34 -3.92
C TYR A 133 -22.14 2.40 -4.78
N GLN A 134 -22.41 3.65 -4.44
CA GLN A 134 -21.59 4.76 -4.91
C GLN A 134 -20.41 4.94 -3.94
N ILE A 135 -19.21 4.58 -4.39
CA ILE A 135 -17.98 4.70 -3.60
C ILE A 135 -17.35 6.07 -3.84
N LYS A 136 -17.08 6.80 -2.77
CA LYS A 136 -16.28 8.03 -2.78
C LYS A 136 -15.05 7.82 -1.91
N ALA A 137 -13.87 8.19 -2.42
CA ALA A 137 -12.66 8.25 -1.63
C ALA A 137 -12.23 9.70 -1.44
N LYS A 138 -11.67 10.01 -0.27
CA LYS A 138 -11.01 11.28 0.00
C LYS A 138 -9.65 10.98 0.60
N LYS A 139 -8.59 11.48 -0.03
CA LYS A 139 -7.23 11.38 0.47
C LYS A 139 -7.11 12.11 1.80
N ILE A 140 -6.41 11.48 2.73
CA ILE A 140 -6.14 12.01 4.06
C ILE A 140 -4.77 12.67 4.04
N THR A 141 -4.71 13.92 4.49
CA THR A 141 -3.46 14.63 4.70
C THR A 141 -3.03 14.39 6.14
N VAL A 142 -2.18 13.37 6.32
CA VAL A 142 -1.62 13.06 7.64
C VAL A 142 -0.56 14.10 8.00
N ASP A 143 -0.55 14.53 9.26
CA ASP A 143 0.45 15.49 9.73
C ASP A 143 1.88 14.91 9.71
N SER A 144 2.86 15.81 9.71
CA SER A 144 4.27 15.42 9.65
C SER A 144 4.71 14.66 10.91
N ALA A 145 4.09 14.93 12.05
CA ALA A 145 4.38 14.26 13.32
C ALA A 145 3.98 12.78 13.28
N THR A 146 2.76 12.46 12.84
CA THR A 146 2.29 11.08 12.69
C THR A 146 3.13 10.34 11.66
N THR A 147 3.47 10.99 10.55
CA THR A 147 4.36 10.39 9.54
C THR A 147 5.74 10.07 10.12
N ALA A 148 6.30 10.95 10.95
CA ALA A 148 7.59 10.72 11.61
C ALA A 148 7.50 9.58 12.65
N LEU A 149 6.42 9.50 13.42
CA LEU A 149 6.16 8.40 14.36
C LEU A 149 6.07 7.07 13.62
N TYR A 150 5.33 7.02 12.51
CA TYR A 150 5.26 5.83 11.65
C TYR A 150 6.65 5.39 11.16
N GLN A 151 7.45 6.31 10.63
CA GLN A 151 8.82 5.99 10.17
C GLN A 151 9.73 5.53 11.31
N SER A 152 9.57 6.10 12.51
CA SER A 152 10.31 5.69 13.70
C SER A 152 9.93 4.27 14.14
N SER A 153 8.63 3.98 14.27
CA SER A 153 8.15 2.64 14.63
C SER A 153 8.55 1.59 13.60
N LEU A 154 8.55 1.95 12.31
CA LEU A 154 9.02 1.09 11.22
C LEU A 154 10.49 0.66 11.39
N GLY A 155 11.33 1.52 11.97
CA GLY A 155 12.73 1.22 12.28
C GLY A 155 12.92 0.29 13.48
N SER A 156 11.89 0.13 14.33
CA SER A 156 11.92 -0.72 15.53
C SER A 156 11.44 -2.15 15.32
N LEU A 157 10.90 -2.47 14.13
CA LEU A 157 10.39 -3.80 13.81
C LEU A 157 11.50 -4.86 13.79
N HIS A 158 11.16 -6.09 14.16
CA HIS A 158 12.12 -7.20 14.33
C HIS A 158 12.87 -7.61 13.05
N ASN A 159 12.45 -7.12 11.87
CA ASN A 159 13.11 -7.34 10.58
C ASN A 159 13.25 -6.02 9.80
N GLY A 160 14.15 -5.13 10.25
CA GLY A 160 14.37 -3.80 9.64
C GLY A 160 14.66 -3.77 8.12
N SER A 161 15.00 -4.91 7.50
CA SER A 161 15.25 -5.03 6.05
C SER A 161 14.01 -5.37 5.21
N GLN A 162 12.99 -6.01 5.79
CA GLN A 162 11.74 -6.37 5.10
C GLN A 162 10.57 -5.70 5.78
N LYS A 163 10.32 -4.46 5.35
CA LYS A 163 9.12 -3.70 5.71
C LYS A 163 7.93 -4.34 5.00
N ASN A 164 7.35 -5.36 5.63
CA ASN A 164 6.11 -5.99 5.16
C ASN A 164 4.96 -5.01 5.36
N GLU A 165 4.80 -4.09 4.43
CA GLU A 165 3.68 -3.14 4.41
C GLU A 165 2.54 -3.71 3.56
N THR A 166 1.30 -3.49 3.98
CA THR A 166 0.08 -3.89 3.26
C THR A 166 -0.99 -2.80 3.31
N LEU A 167 -1.98 -2.88 2.42
CA LEU A 167 -3.19 -2.05 2.47
C LEU A 167 -4.33 -2.85 3.07
N VAL A 168 -4.99 -2.28 4.07
CA VAL A 168 -6.07 -2.93 4.79
C VAL A 168 -7.14 -1.93 5.19
N PHE A 169 -8.35 -2.42 5.45
CA PHE A 169 -9.49 -1.62 5.84
C PHE A 169 -9.68 -1.63 7.36
N TYR A 170 -10.09 -0.48 7.91
CA TYR A 170 -10.44 -0.33 9.31
C TYR A 170 -11.89 0.15 9.46
N TYR A 171 -12.66 -0.60 10.27
CA TYR A 171 -14.09 -0.39 10.56
C TYR A 171 -14.37 0.02 12.01
N GLY A 172 -13.37 0.52 12.75
CA GLY A 172 -13.55 0.81 14.18
C GLY A 172 -14.63 1.85 14.47
N HIS A 173 -14.63 2.41 15.68
CA HIS A 173 -15.68 3.32 16.12
C HIS A 173 -15.95 4.44 15.11
N HIS A 174 -17.14 4.44 14.50
CA HIS A 174 -17.49 5.35 13.39
C HIS A 174 -17.28 6.82 13.75
N ASP A 175 -17.56 7.19 15.01
CA ASP A 175 -17.42 8.55 15.52
C ASP A 175 -15.96 9.01 15.59
N HIS A 176 -15.00 8.08 15.61
CA HIS A 176 -13.57 8.36 15.73
C HIS A 176 -12.84 8.35 14.38
N LEU A 177 -13.46 7.89 13.29
CA LEU A 177 -12.77 7.76 12.00
C LEU A 177 -12.26 9.11 11.47
N ASP A 178 -13.04 10.18 11.64
CA ASP A 178 -12.63 11.53 11.25
C ASP A 178 -11.49 12.06 12.14
N ILE A 179 -11.42 11.66 13.42
CA ILE A 179 -10.33 12.01 14.32
C ILE A 179 -9.05 11.27 13.91
N ILE A 180 -9.15 9.95 13.71
CA ILE A 180 -8.04 9.09 13.27
C ILE A 180 -7.50 9.58 11.92
N ALA A 181 -8.37 9.98 11.00
CA ALA A 181 -7.95 10.54 9.71
C ALA A 181 -7.05 11.78 9.91
N ASN A 182 -7.36 12.67 10.84
CA ASN A 182 -6.60 13.90 11.02
C ASN A 182 -5.36 13.73 11.91
N ALA A 183 -5.43 12.90 12.95
CA ALA A 183 -4.40 12.79 13.99
C ALA A 183 -3.61 11.48 13.96
N GLY A 184 -3.96 10.55 13.07
CA GLY A 184 -3.43 9.19 13.08
C GLY A 184 -4.05 8.30 14.16
N PHE A 185 -3.59 7.05 14.21
CA PHE A 185 -4.03 6.10 15.23
C PHE A 185 -3.30 6.32 16.55
N THR A 186 -4.02 6.11 17.64
CA THR A 186 -3.53 6.15 19.02
C THR A 186 -3.87 4.85 19.76
N ASN A 187 -3.33 4.68 20.96
CA ASN A 187 -3.67 3.54 21.82
C ASN A 187 -5.11 3.59 22.38
N GLU A 188 -5.80 4.74 22.24
CA GLU A 188 -7.22 4.88 22.58
C GLU A 188 -8.12 4.19 21.55
N ASP A 189 -7.64 4.07 20.31
CA ASP A 189 -8.35 3.42 19.19
C ASP A 189 -8.25 1.89 19.23
N PHE A 190 -7.51 1.34 20.20
CA PHE A 190 -7.37 -0.10 20.37
C PHE A 190 -8.67 -0.74 20.85
N LEU A 191 -9.07 -1.79 20.15
CA LEU A 191 -10.23 -2.61 20.46
C LEU A 191 -9.82 -3.88 21.18
N TYR A 192 -10.73 -4.46 21.97
CA TYR A 192 -10.57 -5.80 22.52
C TYR A 192 -11.19 -6.81 21.57
N GLY A 193 -10.37 -7.73 21.08
CA GLY A 193 -10.79 -8.86 20.24
C GLY A 193 -10.14 -10.16 20.66
N SER A 194 -10.14 -11.14 19.76
CA SER A 194 -9.65 -12.51 20.00
C SER A 194 -8.17 -12.59 20.42
N PHE A 195 -7.38 -11.56 20.11
CA PHE A 195 -5.93 -11.49 20.39
C PHE A 195 -5.58 -10.42 21.43
N GLY A 196 -6.58 -10.01 22.22
CA GLY A 196 -6.43 -8.98 23.24
C GLY A 196 -6.63 -7.57 22.67
N LYS A 197 -5.96 -6.60 23.29
CA LYS A 197 -6.11 -5.18 22.98
C LYS A 197 -5.16 -4.76 21.86
N GLY A 198 -5.70 -4.32 20.72
CA GLY A 198 -4.91 -3.90 19.54
C GLY A 198 -5.77 -3.24 18.46
N LEU A 199 -5.17 -2.93 17.32
CA LEU A 199 -5.90 -2.45 16.14
C LEU A 199 -6.20 -3.62 15.21
N TYR A 200 -7.47 -3.78 14.86
CA TYR A 200 -7.98 -4.86 14.03
C TYR A 200 -8.35 -4.33 12.65
N PHE A 201 -7.76 -4.92 11.62
CA PHE A 201 -7.92 -4.55 10.22
C PHE A 201 -8.38 -5.74 9.40
N HIS A 202 -8.94 -5.48 8.23
CA HIS A 202 -9.46 -6.50 7.34
C HIS A 202 -8.91 -6.32 5.92
N SER A 203 -8.59 -7.42 5.25
CA SER A 203 -8.14 -7.42 3.85
C SER A 203 -9.27 -7.16 2.83
N THR A 204 -10.52 -7.41 3.22
CA THR A 204 -11.71 -7.31 2.37
C THR A 204 -12.82 -6.50 3.05
N ILE A 205 -13.74 -5.98 2.23
CA ILE A 205 -14.92 -5.23 2.71
C ILE A 205 -16.13 -6.14 2.70
N LYS A 206 -16.68 -6.39 3.89
CA LYS A 206 -17.83 -7.26 4.13
C LYS A 206 -18.87 -6.59 5.01
N ASN A 207 -20.10 -7.09 4.88
CA ASN A 207 -21.24 -6.79 5.77
C ASN A 207 -21.59 -5.30 5.89
N LEU A 208 -21.27 -4.48 4.87
CA LEU A 208 -21.61 -3.04 4.85
C LEU A 208 -23.11 -2.79 5.13
N GLN A 209 -24.00 -3.59 4.50
CA GLN A 209 -25.46 -3.44 4.68
C GLN A 209 -25.90 -3.82 6.09
N GLU A 210 -25.45 -4.97 6.59
CA GLU A 210 -25.87 -5.50 7.88
C GLU A 210 -25.41 -4.60 9.03
N GLN A 211 -24.20 -4.05 8.92
CA GLN A 211 -23.58 -3.21 9.93
C GLN A 211 -23.88 -1.72 9.74
N LYS A 212 -24.59 -1.35 8.67
CA LYS A 212 -24.89 0.05 8.29
C LYS A 212 -23.63 0.93 8.23
N ILE A 213 -22.53 0.36 7.75
CA ILE A 213 -21.25 1.06 7.65
C ILE A 213 -21.31 2.02 6.47
N GLN A 214 -21.20 3.31 6.75
CA GLN A 214 -21.16 4.36 5.71
C GLN A 214 -19.75 4.86 5.43
N LYS A 215 -18.82 4.73 6.39
CA LYS A 215 -17.45 5.24 6.29
C LYS A 215 -16.46 4.21 6.80
N ILE A 216 -15.33 4.08 6.10
CA ILE A 216 -14.20 3.22 6.48
C ILE A 216 -12.88 3.93 6.17
N LEU A 217 -11.80 3.48 6.80
CA LEU A 217 -10.45 3.94 6.46
C LEU A 217 -9.71 2.86 5.65
N LEU A 218 -9.05 3.29 4.58
CA LEU A 218 -8.00 2.51 3.92
C LEU A 218 -6.66 2.93 4.50
N CYS A 219 -5.99 1.97 5.13
CA CYS A 219 -4.78 2.20 5.90
C CYS A 219 -3.61 1.45 5.27
N LYS A 220 -2.45 2.08 5.35
CA LYS A 220 -1.16 1.41 5.15
C LYS A 220 -0.67 0.90 6.49
N VAL A 221 -0.39 -0.40 6.57
CA VAL A 221 0.00 -1.04 7.83
C VAL A 221 1.32 -1.78 7.66
N ALA A 222 2.26 -1.51 8.57
CA ALA A 222 3.53 -2.21 8.66
C ALA A 222 3.40 -3.41 9.60
N LEU A 223 3.58 -4.61 9.05
CA LEU A 223 3.33 -5.86 9.76
C LEU A 223 4.58 -6.45 10.43
N GLY A 224 5.79 -6.06 9.99
CA GLY A 224 7.03 -6.63 10.52
C GLY A 224 7.07 -8.16 10.44
N ARG A 225 7.39 -8.82 11.56
CA ARG A 225 7.31 -10.27 11.72
C ARG A 225 5.88 -10.69 12.09
N ILE A 226 5.27 -11.47 11.21
CA ILE A 226 3.85 -11.84 11.25
C ILE A 226 3.70 -13.22 11.89
N GLU A 227 2.82 -13.33 12.89
CA GLU A 227 2.32 -14.61 13.38
C GLU A 227 1.10 -15.02 12.55
N LEU A 228 1.17 -16.19 11.88
CA LEU A 228 0.07 -16.71 11.08
C LEU A 228 -0.79 -17.66 11.92
N ILE A 229 -2.07 -17.34 12.08
CA ILE A 229 -3.00 -18.11 12.90
C ILE A 229 -4.23 -18.51 12.09
N SER A 230 -4.57 -19.80 12.11
CA SER A 230 -5.80 -20.27 11.47
C SER A 230 -7.01 -19.99 12.34
N LYS A 231 -8.12 -19.52 11.74
CA LYS A 231 -9.40 -19.28 12.44
C LYS A 231 -9.89 -20.48 13.25
N SER A 232 -9.70 -21.69 12.73
CA SER A 232 -10.05 -22.95 13.42
C SER A 232 -9.35 -23.12 14.78
N LYS A 233 -8.14 -22.58 14.94
CA LYS A 233 -7.33 -22.68 16.17
C LYS A 233 -7.64 -21.61 17.21
N ILE A 234 -8.38 -20.56 16.85
CA ILE A 234 -8.75 -19.47 17.75
C ILE A 234 -9.69 -19.98 18.84
N LYS A 235 -10.69 -20.80 18.46
CA LYS A 235 -11.73 -21.29 19.38
C LYS A 235 -11.19 -22.21 20.49
N SER A 236 -10.03 -22.85 20.30
CA SER A 236 -9.42 -23.75 21.28
C SER A 236 -8.39 -23.08 22.19
N THR A 237 -7.96 -21.85 21.89
CA THR A 237 -6.82 -21.20 22.56
C THR A 237 -7.22 -19.84 23.13
N ILE A 238 -8.00 -19.86 24.22
CA ILE A 238 -8.73 -18.68 24.76
C ILE A 238 -7.84 -17.54 25.33
N THR A 239 -6.53 -17.69 25.40
CA THR A 239 -5.64 -16.58 25.80
C THR A 239 -4.26 -16.77 25.19
N LEU A 240 -4.12 -16.42 23.90
CA LEU A 240 -2.78 -16.19 23.35
C LEU A 240 -2.22 -14.95 24.05
N LYS A 241 -1.37 -15.20 25.07
CA LYS A 241 -0.47 -14.16 25.57
C LYS A 241 0.32 -13.65 24.37
N ARG A 242 0.30 -12.33 24.16
CA ARG A 242 1.10 -11.66 23.12
C ARG A 242 2.50 -12.25 23.12
N ASN A 243 2.84 -12.95 22.04
CA ASN A 243 4.18 -13.44 21.85
C ASN A 243 5.05 -12.23 21.45
N THR A 244 6.03 -11.90 22.30
CA THR A 244 6.89 -10.71 22.11
C THR A 244 7.80 -10.84 20.89
N GLU A 245 7.87 -12.02 20.27
CA GLU A 245 8.67 -12.28 19.08
C GLU A 245 8.02 -11.82 17.77
N TYR A 246 6.74 -11.44 17.79
CA TYR A 246 5.97 -11.05 16.61
C TYR A 246 5.48 -9.61 16.76
N ASP A 247 5.50 -8.88 15.64
CA ASP A 247 5.06 -7.49 15.57
C ASP A 247 3.56 -7.39 15.24
N SER A 248 3.02 -8.37 14.51
CA SER A 248 1.61 -8.46 14.13
C SER A 248 1.12 -9.90 14.06
N VAL A 249 -0.21 -10.06 14.07
CA VAL A 249 -0.91 -11.33 13.86
C VAL A 249 -1.73 -11.21 12.59
N LYS A 250 -1.64 -12.22 11.72
CA LYS A 250 -2.53 -12.37 10.56
C LYS A 250 -3.32 -13.66 10.72
N ILE A 251 -4.63 -13.51 10.77
CA ILE A 251 -5.59 -14.58 10.88
C ILE A 251 -6.02 -14.95 9.48
N PHE A 252 -5.92 -16.23 9.14
CA PHE A 252 -6.33 -16.74 7.84
C PHE A 252 -7.31 -17.90 8.01
N ASP A 253 -8.18 -18.09 7.03
CA ASP A 253 -9.01 -19.28 6.95
C ASP A 253 -8.25 -20.39 6.23
N MET A 254 -8.29 -21.62 6.76
CA MET A 254 -7.69 -22.79 6.09
C MET A 254 -8.74 -23.66 5.39
N GLU A 255 -10.02 -23.35 5.55
CA GLU A 255 -11.08 -24.11 4.90
C GLU A 255 -10.95 -23.89 3.38
N MET A 256 -10.51 -24.94 2.68
CA MET A 256 -10.31 -25.01 1.22
C MET A 256 -11.66 -25.07 0.51
N THR A 257 -12.57 -24.14 0.81
CA THR A 257 -13.77 -23.96 0.01
C THR A 257 -13.37 -23.24 -1.28
N ASP A 258 -13.86 -23.72 -2.43
CA ASP A 258 -13.54 -23.20 -3.77
C ASP A 258 -13.82 -21.69 -3.95
N ASP A 259 -14.56 -21.10 -3.02
CA ASP A 259 -14.64 -19.66 -2.84
C ASP A 259 -13.38 -19.18 -2.08
N ASN A 260 -12.33 -18.82 -2.85
CA ASN A 260 -11.05 -18.21 -2.45
C ASN A 260 -11.20 -16.87 -1.69
N ASP A 261 -11.98 -16.88 -0.63
CA ASP A 261 -12.34 -15.71 0.13
C ASP A 261 -11.29 -15.47 1.23
N ASP A 262 -10.23 -14.74 0.86
CA ASP A 262 -9.17 -14.24 1.75
C ASP A 262 -9.74 -13.23 2.78
N ASP A 263 -10.55 -13.70 3.72
CA ASP A 263 -11.04 -12.96 4.88
C ASP A 263 -9.98 -12.93 5.97
N ASP A 264 -8.89 -12.29 5.63
CA ASP A 264 -7.77 -12.14 6.52
C ASP A 264 -8.01 -10.96 7.47
N GLU A 265 -8.04 -11.28 8.76
CA GLU A 265 -8.05 -10.29 9.81
C GLU A 265 -6.62 -10.08 10.29
N ILE A 266 -6.21 -8.82 10.41
CA ILE A 266 -4.86 -8.42 10.75
C ILE A 266 -4.89 -7.61 12.04
N VAL A 267 -4.03 -7.98 12.99
CA VAL A 267 -3.93 -7.31 14.28
C VAL A 267 -2.52 -6.77 14.48
N ILE A 268 -2.42 -5.50 14.84
CA ILE A 268 -1.17 -4.87 15.27
C ILE A 268 -1.31 -4.33 16.69
N PHE A 269 -0.19 -4.25 17.38
CA PHE A 269 -0.13 -3.88 18.80
C PHE A 269 0.65 -2.59 19.10
N ASP A 270 1.05 -1.86 18.06
CA ASP A 270 1.56 -0.50 18.11
C ASP A 270 0.71 0.34 17.16
N SER A 271 0.07 1.39 17.68
CA SER A 271 -0.80 2.27 16.90
C SER A 271 -0.05 2.99 15.79
N HIS A 272 1.24 3.26 15.99
CA HIS A 272 2.06 3.99 15.01
C HIS A 272 2.51 3.13 13.83
N LEU A 273 2.20 1.82 13.82
CA LEU A 273 2.44 0.95 12.65
C LEU A 273 1.31 1.01 11.62
N ALA A 274 0.28 1.84 11.83
CA ALA A 274 -0.79 2.10 10.87
C ALA A 274 -0.84 3.58 10.48
N LEU A 275 -1.00 3.82 9.19
CA LEU A 275 -1.15 5.16 8.61
C LEU A 275 -2.46 5.22 7.82
N PRO A 276 -3.43 6.06 8.19
CA PRO A 276 -4.65 6.23 7.42
C PRO A 276 -4.33 7.00 6.12
N LEU A 277 -4.69 6.44 4.98
CA LEU A 277 -4.40 7.04 3.67
C LEU A 277 -5.64 7.67 3.03
N PHE A 278 -6.78 6.99 3.11
CA PHE A 278 -8.04 7.46 2.53
C PHE A 278 -9.18 7.20 3.50
N ILE A 279 -10.15 8.12 3.50
CA ILE A 279 -11.48 7.86 4.03
C ILE A 279 -12.39 7.52 2.85
N ILE A 280 -13.06 6.38 2.96
CA ILE A 280 -13.95 5.86 1.92
C ILE A 280 -15.37 5.95 2.46
N THR A 281 -16.25 6.54 1.67
CA THR A 281 -17.67 6.70 1.98
C THR A 281 -18.49 5.90 0.98
N PHE A 282 -19.50 5.20 1.49
CA PHE A 282 -20.47 4.44 0.71
C PHE A 282 -21.82 5.15 0.78
N GLU A 283 -22.38 5.45 -0.39
CA GLU A 283 -23.72 6.03 -0.57
C GLU A 283 -24.64 5.06 -1.33
#